data_AF-A0A330H9F1-F1
#
_entry.id   AF-A0A330H9F1-F1
#
_cell.length_a   1.000
_cell.length_b   1.000
_cell.length_c   1.000
_cell.angle_alpha   90.00
_cell.angle_beta   90.00
_cell.angle_gamma   90.00
#
_symmetry.space_group_name_H-M   'P 1'
#
loop_
_entity.id
_entity.type
_entity.pdbx_description
1 polymer ?
#
loop_
_entity_poly.entity_id
_entity_poly.type
_entity_poly.pdbx_seq_one_letter_code
_entity_poly.pdbx_strand_id
1 'polypeptide(L)'
;MNQHFPKDHTALRVAVIRARWHADIVDQCVAAFEAELAALGGFAVEVFDVPGAYEIPLHAKTLAETGRYAAILGTAFVVNGGIYRHDFVASAVVDGMMNVQLATGVPVLSAVLTPHNYHESAEHHRFFHEHFIVKGKEAAKACVEILAARAKIAA
;
A
#
# COMPACT_ATOMS: atom_id res chain seq x y z
N MET A 1 6.32 29.69 5.99
CA MET A 1 5.27 29.07 6.82
C MET A 1 5.79 27.74 7.29
N ASN A 2 6.40 27.71 8.47
CA ASN A 2 7.08 26.53 9.00
C ASN A 2 6.04 25.63 9.68
N GLN A 3 5.78 24.46 9.10
CA GLN A 3 4.99 23.41 9.72
C GLN A 3 5.81 22.86 10.90
N HIS A 4 5.37 23.13 12.12
CA HIS A 4 5.97 22.58 13.34
C HIS A 4 5.16 21.34 13.71
N PHE A 5 5.71 20.15 13.44
CA PHE A 5 5.16 18.91 13.99
C PHE A 5 5.37 18.91 15.52
N PRO A 6 4.43 18.40 16.32
CA PRO A 6 4.65 18.20 17.75
C PRO A 6 5.87 17.30 17.96
N LYS A 7 6.79 17.72 18.84
CA LYS A 7 7.95 16.94 19.27
C LYS A 7 7.51 15.81 20.21
N ASP A 8 6.81 14.82 19.68
CA ASP A 8 6.85 13.48 20.24
C ASP A 8 7.83 12.67 19.40
N HIS A 9 8.95 12.27 20.00
CA HIS A 9 10.12 11.67 19.33
C HIS A 9 9.88 10.20 18.90
N THR A 10 8.65 9.82 18.55
CA THR A 10 8.35 8.47 18.06
C THR A 10 7.91 8.53 16.60
N ALA A 11 8.64 7.81 15.75
CA ALA A 11 8.32 7.71 14.33
C ALA A 11 6.93 7.10 14.14
N LEU A 12 6.13 7.66 13.24
CA LEU A 12 4.83 7.10 12.86
C LEU A 12 5.05 5.77 12.15
N ARG A 13 4.45 4.70 12.66
CA ARG A 13 4.59 3.38 12.07
C ARG A 13 3.61 3.20 10.92
N VAL A 14 4.08 2.64 9.82
CA VAL A 14 3.26 2.29 8.66
C VAL A 14 3.45 0.80 8.36
N ALA A 15 2.34 0.06 8.25
CA ALA A 15 2.40 -1.33 7.81
C ALA A 15 2.27 -1.41 6.29
N VAL A 16 3.12 -2.20 5.64
CA VAL A 16 3.02 -2.53 4.21
C VAL A 16 2.67 -4.00 4.11
N ILE A 17 1.55 -4.32 3.47
CA ILE A 17 1.11 -5.69 3.22
C ILE A 17 1.33 -5.95 1.74
N ARG A 18 2.29 -6.82 1.41
CA ARG A 18 2.64 -7.15 0.02
C ARG A 18 2.22 -8.56 -0.34
N ALA A 19 1.47 -8.68 -1.42
CA ALA A 19 1.16 -9.98 -2.02
C ALA A 19 2.42 -10.60 -2.64
N ARG A 20 2.52 -11.94 -2.62
CA ARG A 20 3.67 -12.65 -3.22
C ARG A 20 3.47 -13.08 -4.66
N TRP A 21 2.23 -13.05 -5.17
CA TRP A 21 1.99 -13.15 -6.61
C TRP A 21 2.60 -11.94 -7.33
N HIS A 22 3.38 -12.22 -8.39
CA HIS A 22 4.21 -11.23 -9.08
C HIS A 22 5.15 -10.44 -8.14
N ALA A 23 5.67 -11.13 -7.12
CA ALA A 23 6.66 -10.66 -6.15
C ALA A 23 7.70 -9.69 -6.73
N ASP A 24 8.31 -10.06 -7.86
CA ASP A 24 9.35 -9.27 -8.52
C ASP A 24 8.90 -7.84 -8.87
N ILE A 25 7.67 -7.67 -9.34
CA ILE A 25 7.07 -6.37 -9.66
C ILE A 25 6.57 -5.67 -8.38
N VAL A 26 5.90 -6.41 -7.49
CA VAL A 26 5.35 -5.86 -6.24
C VAL A 26 6.47 -5.30 -5.35
N ASP A 27 7.61 -5.97 -5.28
CA ASP A 27 8.75 -5.59 -4.46
C ASP A 27 9.37 -4.25 -4.91
N GLN A 28 9.23 -3.86 -6.19
CA GLN A 28 9.65 -2.53 -6.66
C GLN A 28 8.82 -1.41 -6.04
N CYS A 29 7.51 -1.62 -5.84
CA CYS A 29 6.65 -0.65 -5.16
C CYS A 29 7.03 -0.53 -3.68
N VAL A 30 7.34 -1.65 -3.02
CA VAL A 30 7.72 -1.67 -1.59
C VAL A 30 9.04 -0.93 -1.38
N ALA A 31 10.07 -1.27 -2.16
CA ALA A 31 11.39 -0.63 -2.05
C ALA A 31 11.31 0.88 -2.32
N ALA A 32 10.54 1.30 -3.32
CA ALA A 32 10.35 2.71 -3.63
C ALA A 32 9.56 3.45 -2.54
N PHE A 33 8.56 2.80 -1.95
CA PHE A 33 7.78 3.34 -0.84
C PHE A 33 8.64 3.56 0.42
N GLU A 34 9.44 2.55 0.80
CA GLU A 34 10.36 2.63 1.93
C GLU A 34 11.41 3.72 1.72
N ALA A 35 12.01 3.78 0.53
CA ALA A 35 13.01 4.80 0.21
C ALA A 35 12.45 6.23 0.27
N GLU A 36 11.24 6.44 -0.26
CA GLU A 36 10.59 7.77 -0.24
C GLU A 36 10.21 8.19 1.19
N LEU A 37 9.64 7.29 2.01
CA LEU A 37 9.34 7.60 3.42
C LEU A 37 10.60 7.83 4.25
N ALA A 38 11.67 7.07 4.00
CA ALA A 38 12.96 7.29 4.67
C ALA A 38 13.55 8.66 4.33
N ALA A 39 13.42 9.11 3.08
CA ALA A 39 13.87 10.44 2.65
C ALA A 39 13.09 11.59 3.28
N LEU A 40 11.79 11.40 3.54
CA LEU A 40 10.95 12.38 4.23
C LEU A 40 11.18 12.40 5.75
N GLY A 41 11.54 11.26 6.34
CA GLY A 41 11.82 11.10 7.75
C GLY A 41 10.56 11.07 8.63
N GLY A 42 10.70 10.61 9.88
CA GLY A 42 9.59 10.53 10.84
C GLY A 42 8.67 9.32 10.70
N PHE A 43 9.03 8.35 9.85
CA PHE A 43 8.27 7.12 9.63
C PHE A 43 9.11 5.87 9.90
N ALA A 44 8.45 4.81 10.38
CA ALA A 44 9.01 3.47 10.47
C ALA A 44 8.11 2.51 9.69
N VAL A 45 8.67 1.78 8.73
CA VAL A 45 7.92 0.85 7.87
C VAL A 45 8.11 -0.58 8.37
N GLU A 46 7.02 -1.34 8.44
CA GLU A 46 7.04 -2.78 8.73
C GLU A 46 6.33 -3.53 7.59
N VAL A 47 7.04 -4.48 6.98
CA VAL A 47 6.56 -5.21 5.80
C VAL A 47 6.05 -6.59 6.20
N PHE A 48 4.86 -6.93 5.71
CA PHE A 48 4.17 -8.19 5.94
C PHE A 48 3.87 -8.87 4.61
N ASP A 49 4.32 -10.12 4.49
CA ASP A 49 4.05 -10.95 3.32
C ASP A 49 2.69 -11.63 3.46
N VAL A 50 1.91 -11.60 2.38
CA VAL A 50 0.68 -12.41 2.25
C VAL A 50 0.69 -13.21 0.96
N PRO A 51 0.01 -14.37 0.91
CA PRO A 51 0.01 -15.22 -0.29
C PRO A 51 -0.42 -14.46 -1.56
N GLY A 52 -1.59 -13.83 -1.54
CA GLY A 52 -2.12 -13.05 -2.65
C GLY A 52 -2.85 -11.79 -2.22
N ALA A 53 -3.40 -11.07 -3.21
CA ALA A 53 -4.16 -9.85 -2.98
C ALA A 53 -5.38 -10.09 -2.06
N TYR A 54 -5.99 -11.27 -2.16
CA TYR A 54 -7.23 -11.62 -1.46
C TYR A 54 -7.07 -11.67 0.06
N GLU A 55 -5.87 -11.93 0.56
CA GLU A 55 -5.58 -11.96 2.00
C GLU A 55 -5.31 -10.55 2.57
N ILE A 56 -5.06 -9.54 1.72
CA ILE A 56 -4.72 -8.18 2.15
C ILE A 56 -5.79 -7.56 3.08
N PRO A 57 -7.10 -7.60 2.77
CA PRO A 57 -8.10 -6.94 3.60
C PRO A 57 -8.14 -7.47 5.03
N LEU A 58 -8.15 -8.79 5.23
CA LEU A 58 -8.19 -9.38 6.58
C LEU A 58 -6.91 -9.07 7.36
N HIS A 59 -5.76 -9.14 6.69
CA HIS A 59 -4.47 -8.83 7.31
C HIS A 59 -4.40 -7.34 7.69
N ALA A 60 -4.89 -6.45 6.83
CA ALA A 60 -5.01 -5.01 7.10
C ALA A 60 -5.91 -4.73 8.30
N LYS A 61 -7.08 -5.40 8.39
CA LYS A 61 -7.97 -5.27 9.54
C LYS A 61 -7.27 -5.64 10.84
N THR A 62 -6.61 -6.79 10.84
CA THR A 62 -5.90 -7.30 12.01
C THR A 62 -4.81 -6.35 12.46
N LEU A 63 -4.01 -5.81 11.53
CA LEU A 63 -2.97 -4.84 11.82
C LEU A 63 -3.54 -3.50 12.31
N ALA A 64 -4.62 -3.01 11.70
CA ALA A 64 -5.27 -1.76 12.10
C ALA A 64 -5.81 -1.84 13.53
N GLU A 65 -6.45 -2.95 13.90
CA GLU A 65 -7.02 -3.18 15.22
C GLU A 65 -5.96 -3.29 16.33
N THR A 66 -4.68 -3.48 16.00
CA THR A 66 -3.59 -3.42 16.99
C THR A 66 -3.35 -2.01 17.55
N GLY A 67 -3.80 -0.97 16.83
CA GLY A 67 -3.53 0.43 17.19
C GLY A 67 -2.07 0.87 17.03
N ARG A 68 -1.19 0.01 16.47
CA ARG A 68 0.25 0.29 16.35
C ARG A 68 0.62 1.13 15.13
N TYR A 69 -0.23 1.20 14.11
CA TYR A 69 0.09 1.80 12.82
C TYR A 69 -0.75 3.03 12.56
N ALA A 70 -0.10 4.11 12.12
CA ALA A 70 -0.75 5.34 11.71
C ALA A 70 -1.48 5.17 10.37
N ALA A 71 -0.96 4.32 9.48
CA ALA A 71 -1.55 3.97 8.19
C ALA A 71 -1.11 2.56 7.76
N ILE A 72 -1.83 1.99 6.80
CA ILE A 72 -1.54 0.70 6.18
C ILE A 72 -1.52 0.88 4.66
N LEU A 73 -0.56 0.27 3.98
CA LEU A 73 -0.50 0.14 2.52
C LEU A 73 -0.73 -1.31 2.12
N GLY A 74 -1.76 -1.57 1.32
CA GLY A 74 -1.90 -2.84 0.60
C GLY A 74 -1.27 -2.73 -0.79
N THR A 75 -0.36 -3.63 -1.15
CA THR A 75 0.26 -3.67 -2.49
C THR A 75 0.18 -5.05 -3.11
N ALA A 76 -0.30 -5.10 -4.35
CA ALA A 76 -0.42 -6.32 -5.13
C ALA A 76 -0.55 -6.01 -6.61
N PHE A 77 -0.25 -7.00 -7.45
CA PHE A 77 -0.46 -6.92 -8.88
C PHE A 77 -1.45 -8.00 -9.31
N VAL A 78 -2.68 -7.60 -9.60
CA VAL A 78 -3.79 -8.52 -9.93
C VAL A 78 -4.00 -8.49 -11.43
N VAL A 79 -3.64 -9.56 -12.13
CA VAL A 79 -3.58 -9.57 -13.60
C VAL A 79 -4.59 -10.55 -14.21
N ASN A 80 -4.97 -10.28 -15.45
CA ASN A 80 -5.71 -11.25 -16.26
C ASN A 80 -4.77 -12.33 -16.81
N GLY A 81 -4.73 -13.50 -16.17
CA GLY A 81 -3.95 -14.65 -16.64
C GLY A 81 -4.55 -15.39 -17.84
N GLY A 82 -5.68 -14.93 -18.40
CA GLY A 82 -6.30 -15.52 -19.59
C GLY A 82 -7.17 -16.76 -19.35
N ILE A 83 -7.25 -17.26 -18.11
CA ILE A 83 -8.03 -18.46 -17.75
C ILE A 83 -9.23 -18.09 -16.87
N TYR A 84 -8.98 -17.44 -15.74
CA TYR A 84 -10.01 -17.09 -14.75
C TYR A 84 -10.23 -15.58 -14.67
N ARG A 85 -11.42 -15.18 -14.24
CA ARG A 85 -11.77 -13.77 -14.07
C ARG A 85 -11.13 -13.19 -12.82
N HIS A 86 -10.08 -12.39 -13.03
CA HIS A 86 -9.38 -11.65 -11.99
C HIS A 86 -10.24 -10.52 -11.36
N ASP A 87 -11.23 -9.98 -12.09
CA ASP A 87 -12.07 -8.86 -11.63
C ASP A 87 -12.76 -9.11 -10.27
N PHE A 88 -13.19 -10.35 -10.02
CA PHE A 88 -13.87 -10.68 -8.76
C PHE A 88 -12.95 -10.54 -7.55
N VAL A 89 -11.69 -10.96 -7.72
CA VAL A 89 -10.65 -10.84 -6.69
C VAL A 89 -10.27 -9.36 -6.55
N ALA A 90 -10.05 -8.66 -7.66
CA ALA A 90 -9.68 -7.24 -7.63
C ALA A 90 -10.74 -6.38 -6.91
N SER A 91 -12.02 -6.55 -7.25
CA SER A 91 -13.12 -5.81 -6.60
C SER A 91 -13.19 -6.14 -5.12
N ALA A 92 -13.24 -7.43 -4.76
CA ALA A 92 -13.35 -7.85 -3.36
C ALA A 92 -12.20 -7.32 -2.48
N VAL A 93 -11.00 -7.19 -3.04
CA VAL A 93 -9.83 -6.65 -2.33
C VAL A 93 -9.95 -5.14 -2.14
N VAL A 94 -10.25 -4.39 -3.19
CA VAL A 94 -10.39 -2.92 -3.10
C VAL A 94 -11.56 -2.54 -2.19
N ASP A 95 -12.70 -3.21 -2.35
CA ASP A 95 -13.88 -3.03 -1.49
C ASP A 95 -13.59 -3.45 -0.04
N GLY A 96 -12.87 -4.57 0.14
CA GLY A 96 -12.46 -5.06 1.45
C GLY A 96 -11.57 -4.06 2.20
N MET A 97 -10.55 -3.51 1.53
CA MET A 97 -9.67 -2.48 2.12
C MET A 97 -10.43 -1.20 2.46
N MET A 98 -11.39 -0.79 1.62
CA MET A 98 -12.29 0.33 1.91
C MET A 98 -13.14 0.06 3.16
N ASN A 99 -13.74 -1.12 3.25
CA ASN A 99 -14.50 -1.51 4.43
C ASN A 99 -13.65 -1.51 5.70
N VAL A 100 -12.40 -1.98 5.62
CA VAL A 100 -11.48 -1.99 6.76
C VAL A 100 -11.15 -0.59 7.26
N GLN A 101 -10.79 0.35 6.36
CA GLN A 101 -10.46 1.71 6.82
C GLN A 101 -11.69 2.44 7.40
N LEU A 102 -12.88 2.21 6.85
CA LEU A 102 -14.11 2.80 7.36
C LEU A 102 -14.48 2.21 8.73
N ALA A 103 -14.27 0.91 8.93
CA ALA A 103 -14.59 0.24 10.19
C ALA A 103 -13.59 0.53 11.32
N THR A 104 -12.30 0.61 11.00
CA THR A 104 -11.22 0.78 12.00
C THR A 104 -10.81 2.23 12.21
N GLY A 105 -11.13 3.11 11.26
CA GLY A 105 -10.70 4.50 11.27
C GLY A 105 -9.21 4.70 10.97
N VAL A 106 -8.46 3.64 10.65
CA VAL A 106 -7.05 3.72 10.22
C VAL A 106 -7.00 3.83 8.69
N PRO A 107 -6.24 4.78 8.09
CA PRO A 107 -6.12 4.88 6.63
C PRO A 107 -5.54 3.60 6.04
N VAL A 108 -6.21 3.04 5.02
CA VAL A 108 -5.71 1.92 4.22
C VAL A 108 -5.55 2.40 2.78
N LEU A 109 -4.31 2.53 2.33
CA LEU A 109 -3.95 2.96 1.00
C LEU A 109 -3.87 1.77 0.04
N SER A 110 -4.24 2.01 -1.22
CA SER A 110 -4.18 1.00 -2.27
C SER A 110 -3.03 1.25 -3.24
N ALA A 111 -2.10 0.30 -3.28
CA ALA A 111 -1.24 -0.01 -4.42
C ALA A 111 -1.57 -1.40 -4.97
N VAL A 112 -2.84 -1.83 -4.84
CA VAL A 112 -3.38 -3.03 -5.49
C VAL A 112 -3.78 -2.63 -6.92
N LEU A 113 -2.94 -2.98 -7.89
CA LEU A 113 -3.10 -2.51 -9.27
C LEU A 113 -3.53 -3.64 -10.19
N THR A 114 -4.55 -3.33 -11.01
CA THR A 114 -5.10 -4.24 -12.02
C THR A 114 -4.92 -3.61 -13.40
N PRO A 115 -3.91 -4.03 -14.19
CA PRO A 115 -3.66 -3.44 -15.50
C PRO A 115 -4.72 -3.89 -16.51
N HIS A 116 -4.99 -3.07 -17.53
CA HIS A 116 -5.85 -3.48 -18.64
C HIS A 116 -5.33 -4.73 -19.35
N ASN A 117 -4.02 -4.82 -19.55
CA ASN A 117 -3.36 -5.94 -20.20
C ASN A 117 -2.08 -6.32 -19.47
N TYR A 118 -1.93 -7.60 -19.18
CA TYR A 118 -0.66 -8.17 -18.74
C TYR A 118 -0.54 -9.59 -19.29
N HIS A 119 0.37 -9.76 -20.24
CA HIS A 119 0.88 -11.05 -20.66
C HIS A 119 2.27 -11.17 -20.05
N GLU A 120 2.71 -12.35 -19.64
CA GLU A 120 4.04 -12.59 -19.06
C GLU A 120 5.18 -12.46 -20.11
N SER A 121 5.08 -11.48 -21.00
CA SER A 121 6.11 -11.11 -21.96
C SER A 121 7.17 -10.23 -21.30
N ALA A 122 8.39 -10.25 -21.85
CA ALA A 122 9.49 -9.44 -21.36
C ALA A 122 9.19 -7.93 -21.36
N GLU A 123 8.44 -7.45 -22.37
CA GLU A 123 8.08 -6.03 -22.49
C GLU A 123 7.12 -5.59 -21.38
N HIS A 124 6.04 -6.33 -21.16
CA HIS A 124 5.08 -6.02 -20.11
C HIS A 124 5.74 -6.14 -18.73
N HIS A 125 6.50 -7.21 -18.51
CA HIS A 125 7.21 -7.41 -17.27
C HIS A 125 8.12 -6.22 -16.95
N ARG A 126 8.98 -5.81 -17.90
CA ARG A 126 9.86 -4.64 -17.73
C ARG A 126 9.06 -3.37 -17.45
N PHE A 127 8.00 -3.11 -18.22
CA PHE A 127 7.18 -1.92 -18.05
C PHE A 127 6.59 -1.83 -16.63
N PHE A 128 5.94 -2.89 -16.15
CA PHE A 128 5.32 -2.88 -14.83
C PHE A 128 6.34 -2.92 -13.70
N HIS A 129 7.47 -3.60 -13.88
CA HIS A 129 8.58 -3.57 -12.93
C HIS A 129 9.10 -2.13 -12.73
N GLU A 130 9.38 -1.40 -13.80
CA GLU A 130 9.81 0.01 -13.73
C GLU A 130 8.70 0.92 -13.20
N HIS A 131 7.45 0.70 -13.63
CA HIS A 131 6.34 1.56 -13.26
C HIS A 131 5.90 1.38 -11.80
N PHE A 132 6.07 0.19 -11.20
CA PHE A 132 5.77 -0.02 -9.78
C PHE A 132 6.68 0.82 -8.86
N ILE A 133 7.88 1.22 -9.30
CA ILE A 133 8.72 2.19 -8.59
C ILE A 133 8.00 3.55 -8.48
N VAL A 134 7.39 4.01 -9.56
CA VAL A 134 6.62 5.27 -9.59
C VAL A 134 5.43 5.17 -8.63
N LYS A 135 4.71 4.05 -8.68
CA LYS A 135 3.54 3.80 -7.82
C LYS A 135 3.91 3.73 -6.34
N GLY A 136 5.07 3.18 -5.99
CA GLY A 136 5.59 3.19 -4.62
C GLY A 136 5.84 4.61 -4.09
N LYS A 137 6.46 5.48 -4.91
CA LYS A 137 6.67 6.89 -4.54
C LYS A 137 5.36 7.66 -4.38
N GLU A 138 4.40 7.43 -5.27
CA GLU A 138 3.07 8.03 -5.15
C GLU A 138 2.35 7.57 -3.89
N ALA A 139 2.41 6.27 -3.57
CA ALA A 139 1.83 5.72 -2.35
C ALA A 139 2.44 6.32 -1.09
N ALA A 140 3.77 6.55 -1.06
CA ALA A 140 4.45 7.19 0.07
C ALA A 140 3.99 8.63 0.27
N LYS A 141 3.92 9.42 -0.81
CA LYS A 141 3.39 10.79 -0.76
C LYS A 141 1.95 10.83 -0.28
N ALA A 142 1.10 9.97 -0.85
CA ALA A 142 -0.29 9.84 -0.42
C ALA A 142 -0.41 9.47 1.06
N CYS A 143 0.46 8.58 1.57
CA CYS A 143 0.50 8.21 2.98
C CYS A 143 0.81 9.41 3.89
N VAL A 144 1.80 10.22 3.53
CA VAL A 144 2.14 11.43 4.30
C VAL A 144 1.02 12.47 4.21
N GLU A 145 0.48 12.69 3.02
CA GLU A 145 -0.58 13.69 2.78
C GLU A 145 -1.87 13.36 3.54
N ILE A 146 -2.32 12.10 3.53
CA ILE A 146 -3.55 11.71 4.24
C ILE A 146 -3.37 11.85 5.75
N LEU A 147 -2.22 11.47 6.30
CA LEU A 147 -1.93 11.62 7.72
C LEU A 147 -1.90 13.10 8.13
N ALA A 148 -1.23 13.94 7.35
CA ALA A 148 -1.18 15.38 7.58
C ALA A 148 -2.56 16.04 7.44
N ALA A 149 -3.38 15.61 6.48
CA ALA A 149 -4.73 16.13 6.29
C ALA A 149 -5.64 15.79 7.48
N ARG A 150 -5.57 14.55 7.99
CA ARG A 150 -6.37 14.11 9.15
C ARG A 150 -5.93 14.78 10.45
N ALA A 151 -4.63 15.00 10.64
CA ALA A 151 -4.11 15.69 11.82
C ALA A 151 -4.69 17.10 11.98
N LYS A 152 -5.04 17.78 10.88
CA LYS A 152 -5.69 19.12 10.91
C LYS A 152 -7.14 19.10 11.39
N ILE A 153 -7.83 17.96 11.30
CA ILE A 153 -9.21 17.80 11.78
C ILE A 153 -9.23 17.53 13.29
N ALA A 154 -8.18 16.86 13.79
CA ALA A 154 -8.06 16.47 15.19
C ALA A 154 -7.44 17.56 16.09
N ALA A 155 -6.99 18.67 15.52
CA ALA A 155 -6.46 19.85 16.22
C ALA A 155 -7.58 20.84 16.53
#